data_AF-A0A0G0MB02-F1
#
_entry.id   AF-A0A0G0MB02-F1
#
_cell.length_a   1.000
_cell.length_b   1.000
_cell.length_c   1.000
_cell.angle_alpha   90.00
_cell.angle_beta   90.00
_cell.angle_gamma   90.00
#
_symmetry.space_group_name_H-M   'P 1'
#
loop_
_entity.id
_entity.type
_entity.pdbx_description
1 polymer ?
#
loop_
_entity_poly.entity_id
_entity_poly.type
_entity_poly.pdbx_seq_one_letter_code
_entity_poly.pdbx_strand_id
1 'polypeptide(L)' 'LTLENGNLTIEDTQNQDSPISKGRVPILGLDVWEHAYYLKYQNKRADYISAWWNVVNWAEVEKNLSKALK' A
#
# COMPACT_ATOMS: atom_id res chain seq x y z
N LEU A 1 2.93 2.56 1.70
CA LEU A 1 4.36 2.47 2.11
C LEU A 1 5.21 2.86 0.92
N THR A 2 5.98 3.92 1.06
CA THR A 2 6.81 4.51 0.00
C THR A 2 8.23 4.74 0.50
N LEU A 3 9.18 4.76 -0.42
CA LEU A 3 10.55 5.16 -0.16
C LEU A 3 10.75 6.60 -0.65
N GLU A 4 11.23 7.46 0.25
CA GLU A 4 11.56 8.85 -0.02
C GLU A 4 12.94 9.15 0.58
N ASN A 5 13.91 9.50 -0.27
CA ASN A 5 15.28 9.82 0.14
C ASN A 5 15.93 8.76 1.05
N GLY A 6 15.70 7.48 0.76
CA GLY A 6 16.23 6.35 1.54
C GLY A 6 15.46 6.03 2.82
N ASN A 7 14.42 6.80 3.17
CA ASN A 7 13.57 6.56 4.33
C ASN A 7 12.22 5.99 3.91
N LEU A 8 11.70 5.07 4.74
CA LEU A 8 10.36 4.52 4.56
C LEU A 8 9.30 5.43 5.20
N THR A 9 8.27 5.74 4.43
CA THR A 9 7.16 6.61 4.85
C THR A 9 5.82 5.92 4.60
N ILE A 10 4.86 6.15 5.49
CA ILE A 10 3.44 5.81 5.27
C ILE A 10 2.75 7.08 4.78
N GLU A 11 2.13 7.00 3.60
CA GLU A 11 1.34 8.08 3.03
C GLU A 11 0.06 7.52 2.42
N ASP A 12 -0.99 8.34 2.42
CA ASP A 12 -2.21 8.14 1.66
C ASP A 12 -2.21 8.99 0.39
N THR A 13 -2.95 8.53 -0.60
CA THR A 13 -3.23 9.30 -1.82
C THR A 13 -4.73 9.38 -2.04
N GLN A 14 -5.18 10.49 -2.61
CA GLN A 14 -6.59 10.64 -2.95
C GLN A 14 -6.87 9.92 -4.27
N ASN A 15 -7.99 9.20 -4.30
CA ASN A 15 -8.50 8.55 -5.51
C ASN A 15 -7.48 7.63 -6.21
N GLN A 16 -7.03 8.02 -7.40
CA GLN A 16 -6.05 7.27 -8.23
C GLN A 16 -4.70 8.01 -8.31
N ASP A 17 -4.48 9.02 -7.47
CA ASP A 17 -3.18 9.66 -7.37
C ASP A 17 -2.14 8.65 -6.90
N SER A 18 -0.92 8.77 -7.45
CA SER A 18 0.16 7.83 -7.20
C SER A 18 1.37 8.54 -6.58
N PRO A 19 2.06 7.91 -5.61
CA PRO A 19 3.35 8.42 -5.11
C PRO A 19 4.40 8.61 -6.20
N ILE A 20 4.28 7.88 -7.32
CA ILE A 20 5.17 8.00 -8.48
C ILE A 20 5.14 9.43 -9.04
N SER A 21 3.96 10.06 -9.09
CA SER A 21 3.80 11.45 -9.56
C SER A 21 4.50 12.47 -8.67
N LYS A 22 4.83 12.08 -7.42
CA LYS A 22 5.60 12.89 -6.46
C LYS A 22 7.09 12.51 -6.43
N GLY A 23 7.56 11.66 -7.35
CA GLY A 23 8.94 11.16 -7.39
C GLY A 23 9.27 10.14 -6.31
N ARG A 24 8.27 9.56 -5.65
CA ARG A 24 8.46 8.56 -4.59
C ARG A 24 8.29 7.15 -5.13
N VAL A 25 8.98 6.18 -4.53
CA VAL A 25 8.92 4.79 -4.97
C VAL A 25 7.90 4.02 -4.12
N PRO A 26 6.77 3.55 -4.67
CA PRO A 26 5.82 2.73 -3.92
C PRO A 26 6.40 1.34 -3.66
N ILE A 27 6.33 0.90 -2.40
CA ILE A 27 6.85 -0.40 -1.95
C ILE A 27 5.71 -1.38 -1.62
N LEU A 28 4.65 -0.87 -0.97
CA LEU A 28 3.43 -1.62 -0.65
C LEU A 28 2.24 -0.66 -0.64
N GLY A 29 1.14 -1.07 -1.29
CA GLY A 29 -0.13 -0.33 -1.35
C GLY A 29 -1.30 -1.17 -0.85
N LEU A 30 -2.30 -0.49 -0.30
CA LEU A 30 -3.58 -1.07 0.14
C LEU A 30 -4.70 -0.24 -0.47
N ASP A 31 -5.56 -0.87 -1.26
CA ASP A 31 -6.76 -0.23 -1.77
C ASP A 31 -7.84 -0.17 -0.67
N VAL A 32 -8.29 1.04 -0.36
CA VAL A 32 -9.33 1.34 0.63
C VAL A 32 -10.60 1.95 0.01
N TRP A 33 -10.75 1.88 -1.32
CA TRP A 33 -12.02 2.16 -1.95
C TRP A 33 -13.07 1.15 -1.52
N GLU A 34 -14.33 1.58 -1.37
CA GLU A 34 -15.40 0.70 -0.89
C GLU A 34 -15.53 -0.55 -1.75
N HIS A 35 -15.38 -0.44 -3.08
CA HIS A 35 -15.47 -1.59 -3.98
C HIS A 35 -14.45 -2.71 -3.68
N ALA A 36 -13.31 -2.40 -3.03
CA ALA A 36 -12.31 -3.39 -2.67
C ALA A 36 -12.78 -4.32 -1.53
N TYR A 37 -13.72 -3.88 -0.68
CA TYR A 37 -14.08 -4.61 0.54
C TYR A 37 -15.58 -4.71 0.85
N TYR A 38 -16.44 -3.88 0.25
CA TYR A 38 -17.82 -3.69 0.72
C TYR A 38 -18.69 -4.94 0.62
N LEU A 39 -18.49 -5.78 -0.41
CA LEU A 39 -19.29 -7.00 -0.56
C LEU A 39 -19.10 -7.99 0.60
N LYS A 40 -17.91 -8.02 1.21
CA LYS A 40 -17.59 -8.94 2.33
C LYS A 40 -17.63 -8.27 3.70
N TYR A 41 -17.21 -7.01 3.78
CA TYR A 41 -17.00 -6.31 5.05
C TYR A 41 -17.93 -5.11 5.26
N GLN A 42 -18.71 -4.71 4.24
CA GLN A 42 -19.63 -3.56 4.28
C GLN A 42 -18.93 -2.31 4.83
N ASN A 43 -19.44 -1.70 5.90
CA ASN A 43 -18.85 -0.51 6.53
C ASN A 43 -17.63 -0.82 7.42
N LYS A 44 -17.26 -2.09 7.61
CA LYS A 44 -16.16 -2.51 8.50
C LYS A 44 -14.81 -2.52 7.80
N ARG A 45 -14.33 -1.32 7.42
CA ARG A 45 -12.99 -1.18 6.81
C ARG A 45 -11.87 -1.74 7.70
N ALA A 46 -11.98 -1.58 9.02
CA ALA A 46 -10.97 -2.09 9.95
C ALA A 46 -10.79 -3.62 9.88
N ASP A 47 -11.89 -4.37 9.73
CA ASP A 47 -11.86 -5.84 9.59
C ASP A 47 -11.18 -6.25 8.27
N TYR A 48 -11.46 -5.52 7.18
CA TYR A 48 -10.78 -5.70 5.90
C TYR A 48 -9.27 -5.46 6.00
N ILE A 49 -8.84 -4.34 6.61
CA ILE A 49 -7.41 -4.02 6.82
C ILE A 49 -6.75 -5.12 7.66
N SER A 50 -7.42 -5.60 8.70
CA SER A 50 -6.93 -6.68 9.56
C SER A 50 -6.76 -7.99 8.78
N ALA A 51 -7.71 -8.32 7.90
CA ALA A 51 -7.63 -9.50 7.04
C ALA A 51 -6.55 -9.37 5.96
N TRP A 52 -6.39 -8.17 5.37
CA TRP A 52 -5.45 -7.89 4.29
C TRP A 52 -3.99 -8.21 4.67
N TRP A 53 -3.59 -7.95 5.92
CA TRP A 53 -2.25 -8.29 6.40
C TRP A 53 -1.89 -9.78 6.26
N ASN A 54 -2.89 -10.69 6.26
CA ASN A 54 -2.66 -12.13 6.11
C ASN A 54 -2.35 -12.55 4.66
N VAL A 55 -2.54 -11.67 3.67
CA VAL A 55 -2.35 -11.98 2.24
C VAL A 55 -1.25 -11.14 1.60
N VAL A 56 -0.53 -10.32 2.37
CA VAL A 56 0.60 -9.53 1.86
C VAL A 56 1.73 -10.47 1.42
N ASN A 57 2.18 -10.31 0.17
CA ASN A 57 3.36 -11.01 -0.34
C ASN A 57 4.64 -10.26 0.09
N TRP A 58 5.16 -10.62 1.27
CA TRP A 58 6.34 -9.98 1.84
C TRP A 58 7.62 -10.16 1.02
N ALA A 59 7.77 -11.26 0.28
CA ALA A 59 8.92 -11.47 -0.59
C ALA A 59 8.97 -10.45 -1.74
N GLU A 60 7.81 -10.10 -2.32
CA GLU A 60 7.75 -9.06 -3.36
C GLU A 60 7.97 -7.66 -2.77
N VAL A 61 7.46 -7.40 -1.55
CA VAL A 61 7.72 -6.14 -0.81
C VAL A 61 9.22 -5.94 -0.58
N GLU A 62 9.92 -6.98 -0.12
CA GLU A 62 11.37 -6.94 0.11
C GLU A 62 12.15 -6.73 -1.20
N LYS A 63 11.75 -7.41 -2.28
CA LYS A 63 12.34 -7.24 -3.61
C LYS A 63 12.15 -5.81 -4.13
N ASN A 64 10.97 -5.22 -3.96
CA ASN A 64 10.69 -3.84 -4.33
C ASN A 64 11.56 -2.86 -3.55
N LEU A 65 11.68 -3.05 -2.22
CA LEU A 65 12.54 -2.24 -1.38
C LEU A 65 14.01 -2.35 -1.78
N SER A 66 14.50 -3.57 -1.98
CA SER A 66 15.88 -3.85 -2.38
C SER A 66 16.22 -3.24 -3.75
N LYS A 67 15.26 -3.19 -4.67
CA LYS A 67 15.42 -2.53 -5.98
C LYS A 67 15.45 -1.01 -5.85
N ALA A 68 14.67 -0.45 -4.93
CA ALA A 68 14.56 1.00 -4.72
C ALA A 68 15.76 1.61 -3.97
N LEU A 69 16.47 0.80 -3.17
CA LEU A 69 17.67 1.21 -2.42
C LEU A 69 18.98 1.10 -3.22
N LYS A 70 18.96 0.45 -4.39
CA LYS A 70 20.10 0.33 -5.30
C LYS A 70 20.18 1.53 -6.24
#